data_AF-A0A024FVD9-F1
#
_entry.id   AF-A0A024FVD9-F1
#
_cell.length_a   1.000
_cell.length_b   1.000
_cell.length_c   1.000
_cell.angle_alpha   90.00
_cell.angle_beta   90.00
_cell.angle_gamma   90.00
#
_symmetry.space_group_name_H-M   'P 1'
#
loop_
_entity.id
_entity.type
_entity.pdbx_description
1 polymer ?
#
loop_
_entity_poly.entity_id
_entity_poly.type
_entity_poly.pdbx_seq_one_letter_code
_entity_poly.pdbx_strand_id
1 'polypeptide(L)'
;MEISAFFNDVIDRALGELQEGGAVVSVYINRERHFAFVELKSIELTTACMNLDGIAFRGQPLKIRRPNDYNPGLVPKDLGPIPALNLAALGIVSTTVQDGPGKVFIGGIPYHLSEEQIKELLQAFGPLKSFHLVKDLTTNLSKVE
;
A
#
# COMPACT_ATOMS: atom_id res chain seq x y z
N MET A 1 17.95 3.59 -8.02
CA MET A 1 18.07 4.16 -6.67
C MET A 1 16.72 4.54 -6.10
N GLU A 2 15.86 5.25 -6.83
CA GLU A 2 14.58 5.74 -6.29
C GLU A 2 13.55 4.66 -5.88
N ILE A 3 13.33 3.63 -6.71
CA ILE A 3 12.45 2.50 -6.36
C ILE A 3 12.98 1.75 -5.13
N SER A 4 14.30 1.56 -5.03
CA SER A 4 14.93 0.92 -3.87
C SER A 4 14.72 1.75 -2.60
N ALA A 5 14.95 3.06 -2.66
CA ALA A 5 14.71 3.96 -1.53
C ALA A 5 13.24 3.96 -1.09
N PHE A 6 12.31 4.00 -2.05
CA PHE A 6 10.87 3.90 -1.77
C PHE A 6 10.51 2.61 -1.04
N PHE A 7 10.92 1.45 -1.55
CA PHE A 7 10.60 0.18 -0.89
C PHE A 7 11.29 0.03 0.47
N ASN A 8 12.50 0.57 0.65
CA ASN A 8 13.13 0.60 1.97
C ASN A 8 12.31 1.42 2.97
N ASP A 9 11.94 2.66 2.63
CA ASP A 9 11.10 3.53 3.50
C ASP A 9 9.75 2.88 3.84
N VAL A 10 9.09 2.33 2.82
CA VAL A 10 7.81 1.64 2.98
C VAL A 10 7.95 0.44 3.91
N ILE A 11 8.97 -0.39 3.72
CA ILE A 11 9.16 -1.58 4.55
C ILE A 11 9.49 -1.19 6.00
N ASP A 12 10.37 -0.21 6.21
CA ASP A 12 10.74 0.25 7.55
C ASP A 12 9.52 0.78 8.31
N ARG A 13 8.68 1.58 7.64
CA ARG A 13 7.43 2.11 8.23
C ARG A 13 6.40 1.02 8.49
N ALA A 14 6.32 0.02 7.61
CA ALA A 14 5.37 -1.09 7.74
C ALA A 14 5.72 -2.00 8.91
N LEU A 15 7.03 -2.20 9.15
CA LEU A 15 7.54 -3.01 10.25
C LEU A 15 7.66 -2.22 11.56
N GLY A 16 7.73 -0.89 11.48
CA GLY A 16 7.95 -0.02 12.64
C GLY A 16 9.40 -0.01 13.12
N GLU A 17 10.33 -0.54 12.33
CA GLU A 17 11.75 -0.63 12.63
C GLU A 17 12.59 -0.47 11.36
N LEU A 18 13.75 0.18 11.49
CA LEU A 18 14.70 0.34 10.39
C LEU A 18 15.41 -0.99 10.11
N GLN A 19 15.37 -1.44 8.87
CA GLN A 19 16.08 -2.65 8.47
C GLN A 19 17.59 -2.36 8.28
N GLU A 20 18.45 -3.01 9.06
CA GLU A 20 19.91 -2.87 8.90
C GLU A 20 20.35 -3.21 7.47
N GLY A 21 21.09 -2.28 6.83
CA GLY A 21 21.53 -2.42 5.44
C GLY A 21 20.43 -2.23 4.38
N GLY A 22 19.20 -1.93 4.79
CA GLY A 22 18.03 -1.86 3.91
C GLY A 22 17.39 -3.23 3.64
N ALA A 23 16.09 -3.21 3.34
CA ALA A 23 15.33 -4.39 2.96
C ALA A 23 15.59 -4.85 1.50
N VAL A 24 15.87 -3.89 0.62
CA VAL A 24 16.06 -4.09 -0.82
C VAL A 24 17.52 -4.37 -1.14
N VAL A 25 17.79 -5.54 -1.73
CA VAL A 25 19.13 -5.98 -2.16
C VAL A 25 19.47 -5.42 -3.54
N SER A 26 18.57 -5.58 -4.49
CA SER A 26 18.79 -5.14 -5.88
C SER A 26 17.48 -4.73 -6.55
N VAL A 27 17.57 -3.87 -7.57
CA VAL A 27 16.42 -3.48 -8.40
C VAL A 27 16.83 -3.47 -9.86
N TYR A 28 16.13 -4.25 -10.68
CA TYR A 28 16.22 -4.20 -12.14
C TYR A 28 14.99 -3.49 -12.70
N ILE A 29 15.18 -2.53 -13.60
CA ILE A 29 14.08 -1.75 -14.19
C ILE A 29 14.07 -1.97 -15.70
N ASN A 30 12.95 -2.45 -16.23
CA ASN A 30 12.68 -2.49 -17.65
C ASN A 30 11.76 -1.32 -18.03
N ARG A 31 12.34 -0.26 -18.62
CA ARG A 31 11.58 0.94 -19.00
C ARG A 31 10.71 0.75 -20.23
N GLU A 32 11.09 -0.15 -21.14
CA GLU A 32 10.33 -0.43 -22.37
C GLU A 32 9.01 -1.14 -22.07
N ARG A 33 9.05 -2.09 -21.12
CA ARG A 33 7.90 -2.88 -20.70
C ARG A 33 7.24 -2.34 -19.42
N HIS A 34 7.71 -1.21 -18.91
CA HIS A 34 7.18 -0.50 -17.75
C HIS A 34 7.04 -1.38 -16.49
N PHE A 35 8.06 -2.19 -16.16
CA PHE A 35 8.08 -2.98 -14.92
C PHE A 35 9.46 -2.95 -14.26
N ALA A 36 9.50 -3.36 -12.99
CA ALA A 36 10.74 -3.57 -12.26
C ALA A 36 10.71 -4.90 -11.50
N PHE A 37 11.88 -5.52 -11.33
CA PHE A 37 12.11 -6.59 -10.37
C PHE A 37 12.80 -6.00 -9.15
N VAL A 38 12.28 -6.33 -7.97
CA VAL A 38 12.83 -5.91 -6.67
C VAL A 38 13.22 -7.17 -5.92
N GLU A 39 14.50 -7.28 -5.59
CA GLU A 39 15.05 -8.37 -4.78
C GLU A 39 15.12 -7.91 -3.32
N LEU A 40 14.61 -8.75 -2.42
CA LEU A 40 14.55 -8.46 -0.98
C LEU A 40 15.43 -9.46 -0.23
N LYS A 41 15.90 -9.05 0.95
CA LYS A 41 16.85 -9.80 1.76
C LYS A 41 16.38 -11.19 2.23
N SER A 42 15.07 -11.42 2.32
CA SER A 42 14.51 -12.69 2.76
C SER A 42 13.22 -13.06 2.03
N ILE A 43 12.94 -14.36 1.99
CA ILE A 43 11.74 -14.92 1.37
C ILE A 43 10.50 -14.52 2.18
N GLU A 44 10.61 -14.51 3.52
CA GLU A 44 9.57 -14.10 4.45
C GLU A 44 9.15 -12.66 4.18
N LEU A 45 10.12 -11.75 4.07
CA LEU A 45 9.86 -10.35 3.77
C LEU A 45 9.29 -10.15 2.37
N THR A 46 9.80 -10.90 1.39
CA THR A 46 9.25 -10.89 0.02
C THR A 46 7.78 -11.30 0.01
N THR A 47 7.43 -12.29 0.84
CA THR A 47 6.06 -12.77 1.00
C THR A 47 5.18 -11.72 1.67
N ALA A 48 5.66 -11.10 2.75
CA ALA A 48 4.97 -10.00 3.41
C ALA A 48 4.72 -8.81 2.47
N CYS A 49 5.70 -8.44 1.65
CA CYS A 49 5.62 -7.32 0.71
C CYS A 49 4.60 -7.53 -0.42
N MET A 50 4.09 -8.74 -0.63
CA MET A 50 2.96 -8.95 -1.54
C MET A 50 1.70 -8.22 -1.07
N ASN A 51 1.56 -7.95 0.22
CA ASN A 51 0.46 -7.17 0.80
C ASN A 51 0.55 -5.66 0.50
N LEU A 52 1.65 -5.20 -0.11
CA LEU A 52 1.83 -3.82 -0.56
C LEU A 52 1.25 -3.60 -1.97
N ASP A 53 0.56 -4.58 -2.55
CA ASP A 53 -0.11 -4.40 -3.84
C ASP A 53 -1.08 -3.22 -3.79
N GLY A 54 -0.99 -2.34 -4.79
CA GLY A 54 -1.76 -1.09 -4.84
C GLY A 54 -1.12 0.09 -4.09
N ILE A 55 0.04 -0.08 -3.45
CA ILE A 55 0.74 1.05 -2.82
C ILE A 55 1.05 2.14 -3.86
N ALA A 56 0.77 3.39 -3.49
CA ALA A 56 0.99 4.53 -4.36
C ALA A 56 2.49 4.89 -4.42
N PHE A 57 3.05 4.91 -5.62
CA PHE A 57 4.36 5.47 -5.90
C PHE A 57 4.20 6.62 -6.89
N ARG A 58 4.59 7.84 -6.48
CA ARG A 58 4.40 9.06 -7.28
C ARG A 58 2.94 9.26 -7.75
N GLY A 59 1.99 8.93 -6.88
CA GLY A 59 0.55 9.04 -7.17
C GLY A 59 -0.02 7.92 -8.06
N GLN A 60 0.79 6.95 -8.49
CA GLN A 60 0.30 5.79 -9.25
C GLN A 60 0.32 4.51 -8.39
N PRO A 61 -0.78 3.75 -8.33
CA PRO A 61 -0.80 2.48 -7.61
C PRO A 61 0.09 1.46 -8.33
N LEU A 62 1.01 0.85 -7.60
CA LEU A 62 1.88 -0.20 -8.12
C LEU A 62 1.18 -1.56 -8.11
N LYS A 63 1.44 -2.37 -9.14
CA LYS A 63 1.01 -3.77 -9.20
C LYS A 63 2.17 -4.69 -8.79
N ILE A 64 2.07 -5.30 -7.60
CA ILE A 64 3.12 -6.16 -7.04
C ILE A 64 2.72 -7.62 -7.23
N ARG A 65 3.52 -8.38 -7.97
CA ARG A 65 3.25 -9.79 -8.25
C ARG A 65 4.53 -10.61 -8.12
N ARG A 66 4.36 -11.91 -7.90
CA ARG A 66 5.48 -12.86 -8.04
C ARG A 66 5.95 -12.90 -9.50
N PRO A 67 7.25 -13.11 -9.75
CA PRO A 67 7.77 -13.40 -11.09
C PRO A 67 7.07 -14.60 -11.74
N ASN A 68 7.06 -14.65 -13.07
CA ASN A 68 6.37 -15.72 -13.81
C ASN A 68 6.98 -17.12 -13.60
N ASP A 69 8.25 -17.17 -13.22
CA ASP A 69 9.02 -18.38 -12.92
C ASP A 69 9.01 -18.74 -11.42
N TYR A 70 8.23 -18.02 -10.60
CA TYR A 70 8.06 -18.35 -9.19
C TYR A 70 7.40 -19.72 -9.02
N ASN A 71 8.12 -20.62 -8.34
CA ASN A 71 7.61 -21.94 -7.98
C ASN A 71 7.44 -22.05 -6.45
N PRO A 72 6.21 -22.09 -5.92
CA PRO A 72 5.97 -22.21 -4.48
C PRO A 72 6.50 -23.53 -3.91
N GLY A 73 6.68 -24.57 -4.73
CA GLY A 73 7.26 -25.84 -4.29
C GLY A 73 8.76 -25.81 -3.99
N LEU A 74 9.47 -24.76 -4.44
CA LEU A 74 10.88 -24.54 -4.13
C LEU A 74 11.09 -23.73 -2.85
N VAL A 75 10.01 -23.16 -2.29
CA VAL A 75 10.09 -22.43 -1.02
C VAL A 75 10.27 -23.45 0.11
N PRO A 76 11.27 -23.27 1.00
CA PRO A 76 11.46 -24.14 2.15
C PRO A 76 10.17 -24.24 2.97
N LYS A 77 9.79 -25.47 3.37
CA LYS A 77 8.59 -25.70 4.18
C LYS A 77 8.73 -25.14 5.60
N ASP A 78 9.95 -25.15 6.12
CA ASP A 78 10.31 -24.61 7.43
C ASP A 78 10.70 -23.13 7.32
N LEU A 79 9.86 -22.34 6.66
CA LEU A 79 10.06 -20.90 6.56
C LEU A 79 9.82 -20.25 7.93
N GLY A 80 10.58 -19.20 8.24
CA GLY A 80 10.34 -18.41 9.44
C GLY A 80 8.96 -17.74 9.43
N PRO A 81 8.53 -17.15 10.56
CA PRO A 81 7.27 -16.42 10.60
C PRO A 81 7.27 -15.28 9.58
N ILE A 82 6.21 -15.18 8.78
CA ILE A 82 6.01 -14.07 7.84
C ILE A 82 5.73 -12.80 8.68
N PRO A 83 6.53 -11.73 8.53
CA PRO A 83 6.30 -10.50 9.28
C PRO A 83 4.97 -9.86 8.88
N ALA A 84 4.20 -9.42 9.88
CA ALA A 84 2.94 -8.72 9.65
C ALA A 84 3.21 -7.24 9.37
N LEU A 85 2.87 -6.77 8.17
CA LEU A 85 3.03 -5.37 7.78
C LEU A 85 1.87 -4.53 8.31
N ASN A 86 2.19 -3.42 8.98
CA ASN A 86 1.20 -2.43 9.37
C ASN A 86 0.83 -1.53 8.18
N LEU A 87 -0.11 -1.99 7.35
CA LEU A 87 -0.57 -1.27 6.16
C LEU A 87 -1.15 0.12 6.48
N ALA A 88 -1.73 0.31 7.68
CA ALA A 88 -2.25 1.59 8.11
C ALA A 88 -1.13 2.63 8.34
N ALA A 89 0.06 2.19 8.78
CA ALA A 89 1.24 3.06 8.92
C ALA A 89 1.76 3.59 7.57
N LEU A 90 1.41 2.91 6.47
CA LEU A 90 1.78 3.28 5.10
C LEU A 90 0.79 4.22 4.43
N GLY A 91 -0.32 4.54 5.08
CA GLY A 91 -1.41 5.24 4.43
C GLY A 91 -2.05 4.42 3.29
N ILE A 92 -1.85 3.10 3.26
CA ILE A 92 -2.65 2.21 2.43
C ILE A 92 -3.99 2.07 3.12
N VAL A 93 -4.93 2.88 2.66
CA VAL A 93 -6.25 2.92 3.24
C VAL A 93 -7.19 2.08 2.38
N SER A 94 -7.67 0.96 2.92
CA SER A 94 -8.63 0.08 2.22
C SER A 94 -9.84 0.88 1.74
N THR A 95 -10.23 0.72 0.47
CA THR A 95 -11.46 1.32 -0.07
C THR A 95 -12.72 0.63 0.44
N THR A 96 -12.59 -0.53 1.08
CA THR A 96 -13.68 -1.22 1.76
C THR A 96 -13.66 -0.87 3.23
N VAL A 97 -14.68 -0.12 3.67
CA VAL A 97 -14.89 0.24 5.07
C VAL A 97 -15.87 -0.76 5.69
N GLN A 98 -15.37 -1.62 6.57
CA GLN A 98 -16.22 -2.57 7.30
C GLN A 98 -17.10 -1.85 8.31
N ASP A 99 -18.34 -2.30 8.46
CA ASP A 99 -19.26 -1.80 9.48
C ASP A 99 -18.79 -2.21 10.88
N GLY A 100 -18.79 -1.25 11.80
CA GLY A 100 -18.35 -1.46 13.17
C GLY A 100 -18.31 -0.15 13.96
N PRO A 101 -18.03 -0.21 15.27
CA PRO A 101 -18.09 0.96 16.16
C PRO A 101 -17.07 2.06 15.81
N GLY A 102 -16.01 1.74 15.06
CA GLY A 102 -15.02 2.71 14.57
C GLY A 102 -15.30 3.28 13.19
N LYS A 103 -16.42 2.92 12.54
CA LYS A 103 -16.79 3.48 11.24
C LYS A 103 -17.32 4.90 11.42
N VAL A 104 -16.73 5.85 10.70
CA VAL A 104 -17.14 7.25 10.72
C VAL A 104 -17.71 7.63 9.35
N PHE A 105 -18.86 8.29 9.34
CA PHE A 105 -19.41 8.93 8.14
C PHE A 105 -19.11 10.42 8.18
N ILE A 106 -18.62 10.96 7.05
CA ILE A 106 -18.26 12.38 6.92
C ILE A 106 -19.04 12.94 5.74
N GLY A 107 -20.03 13.77 6.03
CA GLY A 107 -20.81 14.51 5.05
C GLY A 107 -20.30 15.95 4.86
N GLY A 108 -20.78 16.63 3.82
CA GLY A 108 -20.50 18.04 3.58
C GLY A 108 -19.09 18.34 3.06
N ILE A 109 -18.37 17.34 2.54
CA ILE A 109 -17.05 17.55 1.95
C ILE A 109 -17.20 18.33 0.63
N PRO A 110 -16.47 19.45 0.45
CA PRO A 110 -16.50 20.19 -0.81
C PRO A 110 -16.13 19.33 -2.02
N TYR A 111 -16.92 19.41 -3.09
CA TYR A 111 -16.76 18.58 -4.30
C TYR A 111 -15.43 18.76 -5.06
N HIS A 112 -14.70 19.85 -4.80
CA HIS A 112 -13.42 20.13 -5.44
C HIS A 112 -12.24 19.43 -4.76
N LEU A 113 -12.43 18.85 -3.56
CA LEU A 113 -11.37 18.13 -2.87
C LEU A 113 -11.15 16.75 -3.47
N SER A 114 -9.89 16.42 -3.74
CA SER A 114 -9.50 15.09 -4.20
C SER A 114 -9.52 14.08 -3.05
N GLU A 115 -9.55 12.79 -3.40
CA GLU A 115 -9.47 11.70 -2.42
C GLU A 115 -8.18 11.78 -1.59
N GLU A 116 -7.07 12.14 -2.22
CA GLU A 116 -5.77 12.30 -1.58
C GLU A 116 -5.79 13.44 -0.55
N GLN A 117 -6.37 14.60 -0.91
CA GLN A 117 -6.48 15.76 -0.01
C GLN A 117 -7.36 15.45 1.21
N ILE A 118 -8.44 14.68 1.02
CA ILE A 118 -9.31 14.27 2.12
C ILE A 118 -8.59 13.27 3.03
N LYS A 119 -7.89 12.28 2.46
CA LYS A 119 -7.08 11.33 3.24
C LYS A 119 -6.02 12.07 4.05
N GLU A 120 -5.31 13.01 3.46
CA GLU A 120 -4.29 13.82 4.13
C GLU A 120 -4.86 14.60 5.32
N LEU A 121 -6.02 15.25 5.13
CA LEU A 121 -6.72 15.96 6.21
C LEU A 121 -7.10 15.03 7.36
N LEU A 122 -7.63 13.84 7.07
CA LEU A 122 -8.04 12.89 8.10
C LEU A 122 -6.84 12.24 8.79
N GLN A 123 -5.73 12.04 8.06
CA GLN A 123 -4.50 11.50 8.62
C GLN A 123 -3.83 12.43 9.64
N ALA A 124 -4.18 13.72 9.67
CA ALA A 124 -3.78 14.63 10.75
C ALA A 124 -4.27 14.18 12.14
N PHE A 125 -5.34 13.40 12.21
CA PHE A 125 -5.90 12.86 13.45
C PHE A 125 -5.38 11.45 13.79
N GLY A 126 -4.65 10.82 12.87
CA GLY A 126 -4.09 9.48 13.04
C GLY A 126 -4.17 8.62 11.78
N PRO A 127 -3.52 7.45 11.78
CA PRO A 127 -3.50 6.56 10.63
C PRO A 127 -4.91 6.03 10.30
N LEU A 128 -5.28 6.09 9.02
CA LEU A 128 -6.55 5.58 8.54
C LEU A 128 -6.47 4.06 8.31
N LYS A 129 -7.44 3.31 8.84
CA LYS A 129 -7.59 1.87 8.58
C LYS A 129 -8.25 1.59 7.23
N SER A 130 -9.31 2.34 6.91
CA SER A 130 -10.10 2.20 5.68
C SER A 130 -10.79 3.54 5.36
N PHE A 131 -10.99 3.84 4.09
CA PHE A 131 -11.50 5.11 3.57
C PHE A 131 -12.19 4.83 2.24
N HIS A 132 -13.44 5.26 2.15
CA HIS A 132 -14.22 5.18 0.92
C HIS A 132 -14.81 6.56 0.65
N LEU A 133 -14.43 7.18 -0.46
CA LEU A 133 -15.08 8.38 -0.95
C LEU A 133 -16.18 8.00 -1.93
N VAL A 134 -17.43 8.21 -1.53
CA VAL A 134 -18.57 8.07 -2.44
C VAL A 134 -18.57 9.27 -3.38
N LYS A 135 -18.34 9.03 -4.68
CA LYS A 135 -18.45 10.04 -5.73
C LYS A 135 -19.71 9.74 -6.54
N ASP A 136 -20.59 10.73 -6.69
CA ASP A 136 -21.66 10.65 -7.68
C ASP A 136 -21.04 10.89 -9.06
N LEU A 137 -21.02 9.84 -9.89
CA LEU A 137 -20.47 9.88 -11.25
C LEU A 137 -21.50 10.30 -12.30
N THR A 138 -22.71 10.65 -11.88
CA THR A 138 -23.86 10.76 -12.78
C THR A 138 -24.61 12.07 -12.69
N THR A 139 -24.61 12.74 -11.54
CA THR A 139 -25.48 13.90 -11.37
C THR A 139 -24.71 15.07 -10.83
N ASN A 140 -24.67 16.14 -11.62
CA ASN A 140 -24.34 17.45 -11.13
C ASN A 140 -25.51 17.97 -10.26
N LEU A 141 -25.95 17.22 -9.22
CA LEU A 141 -26.88 17.64 -8.15
C LEU A 141 -27.15 16.55 -7.08
N SER A 142 -27.07 16.96 -5.81
CA SER A 142 -27.17 16.16 -4.58
C SER A 142 -28.57 15.55 -4.31
N LYS A 143 -28.64 14.41 -3.62
CA LYS A 143 -29.75 14.11 -2.70
C LYS A 143 -29.26 13.59 -1.35
N VAL A 144 -29.82 14.22 -0.32
CA VAL A 144 -29.91 13.80 1.07
C VAL A 144 -30.94 12.68 1.20
N GLU A 145 -30.56 11.61 1.88
CA GLU A 145 -31.45 10.82 2.75
C GLU A 145 -30.63 10.22 3.90
#